data_AF-A0A856M722-F1
#
_entry.id   AF-A0A856M722-F1
#
_cell.length_a   1.000
_cell.length_b   1.000
_cell.length_c   1.000
_cell.angle_alpha   90.00
_cell.angle_beta   90.00
_cell.angle_gamma   90.00
#
_symmetry.space_group_name_H-M   'P 1'
#
loop_
_entity.id
_entity.type
_entity.pdbx_description
1 polymer ?
#
loop_
_entity_poly.entity_id
_entity_poly.type
_entity_poly.pdbx_seq_one_letter_code
_entity_poly.pdbx_strand_id
1 'polypeptide(L)'
;MMEQIIYHDQLLAVIISNKFDKPGIHFFTPNELSQQLAYMRHPKGKIIQPHVHNPVPREVLYTQEVLFIKRGKLRVDFYNDQQKYLESRMLESGDVILLVTGGHGFEVLEEIEMIEVKQGPYLGDRDKTRFVGISAQEAKILELSKP
;
A
#
# COMPACT_ATOMS: atom_id res chain seq x y z
N MET A 1 -9.48 -9.23 3.28
CA MET A 1 -10.27 -8.48 2.26
C MET A 1 -9.35 -7.57 1.46
N MET A 2 -9.80 -6.93 0.38
CA MET A 2 -8.99 -5.98 -0.39
C MET A 2 -9.78 -4.69 -0.61
N GLU A 3 -9.13 -3.53 -0.44
CA GLU A 3 -9.72 -2.21 -0.60
C GLU A 3 -8.78 -1.29 -1.39
N GLN A 4 -9.37 -0.45 -2.25
CA GLN A 4 -8.67 0.64 -2.93
C GLN A 4 -9.13 1.97 -2.33
N ILE A 5 -8.18 2.82 -1.97
CA ILE A 5 -8.43 4.17 -1.48
C ILE A 5 -8.33 5.12 -2.69
N ILE A 6 -9.46 5.70 -3.09
CA ILE A 6 -9.57 6.53 -4.30
C ILE A 6 -10.07 7.92 -3.92
N TYR A 7 -9.43 8.95 -4.47
CA TYR A 7 -9.86 10.34 -4.33
C TYR A 7 -9.86 11.00 -5.71
N HIS A 8 -11.03 11.47 -6.17
CA HIS A 8 -11.19 12.09 -7.50
C HIS A 8 -10.55 11.26 -8.63
N ASP A 9 -10.90 9.98 -8.71
CA ASP A 9 -10.38 8.99 -9.68
C ASP A 9 -8.88 8.69 -9.59
N GLN A 10 -8.18 9.25 -8.60
CA GLN A 10 -6.78 8.98 -8.30
C GLN A 10 -6.66 7.89 -7.23
N LEU A 11 -5.91 6.83 -7.55
CA LEU A 11 -5.60 5.76 -6.61
C LEU A 11 -4.52 6.23 -5.62
N LEU A 12 -4.89 6.37 -4.35
CA LEU A 12 -3.98 6.74 -3.27
C LEU A 12 -3.28 5.52 -2.69
N ALA A 13 -4.03 4.44 -2.44
CA ALA A 13 -3.49 3.23 -1.84
C ALA A 13 -4.32 1.98 -2.16
N VAL A 14 -3.70 0.82 -1.99
CA VAL A 14 -4.35 -0.49 -2.01
C VAL A 14 -4.03 -1.19 -0.70
N ILE A 15 -5.06 -1.66 0.02
CA ILE A 15 -4.90 -2.42 1.27
C ILE A 15 -5.37 -3.86 1.03
N ILE A 16 -4.49 -4.82 1.31
CA ILE A 16 -4.81 -6.25 1.37
C ILE A 16 -4.80 -6.67 2.83
N SER A 17 -5.98 -6.94 3.38
CA SER A 17 -6.09 -7.43 4.75
C SER A 17 -5.59 -8.88 4.86
N ASN A 18 -5.03 -9.20 6.02
CA ASN A 18 -4.59 -10.54 6.46
C ASN A 18 -5.63 -11.66 6.26
N LYS A 19 -6.91 -11.31 6.13
CA LYS A 19 -8.05 -12.22 5.90
C LYS A 19 -8.37 -12.43 4.42
N PHE A 20 -7.64 -11.83 3.48
CA PHE A 20 -7.86 -12.06 2.05
C PHE A 20 -7.41 -13.47 1.66
N ASP A 21 -8.33 -14.28 1.11
CA ASP A 21 -8.09 -15.70 0.87
C ASP A 21 -8.73 -16.20 -0.45
N LYS A 22 -8.51 -15.51 -1.56
CA LYS A 22 -9.08 -15.90 -2.87
C LYS A 22 -8.13 -16.82 -3.65
N PRO A 23 -8.58 -17.99 -4.16
CA PRO A 23 -7.73 -18.86 -4.97
C PRO A 23 -7.32 -18.16 -6.27
N GLY A 24 -6.14 -18.50 -6.79
CA GLY A 24 -5.61 -17.94 -8.05
C GLY A 24 -4.67 -16.76 -7.85
N ILE A 25 -4.51 -15.96 -8.90
CA ILE A 25 -3.68 -14.75 -8.94
C ILE A 25 -4.62 -13.56 -9.08
N HIS A 26 -4.46 -12.57 -8.20
CA HIS A 26 -5.27 -11.36 -8.16
C HIS A 26 -4.35 -10.16 -8.19
N PHE A 27 -4.33 -9.43 -9.30
CA PHE A 27 -3.65 -8.13 -9.40
C PHE A 27 -4.57 -7.04 -8.89
N PHE A 28 -4.03 -6.11 -8.10
CA PHE A 28 -4.79 -5.01 -7.50
C PHE A 28 -4.36 -3.63 -7.97
N THR A 29 -3.39 -3.59 -8.88
CA THR A 29 -2.81 -2.39 -9.46
C THR A 29 -3.19 -2.26 -10.94
N PRO A 30 -3.49 -1.05 -11.43
CA PRO A 30 -3.55 -0.76 -12.86
C PRO A 30 -2.24 -1.11 -13.57
N ASN A 31 -2.30 -1.48 -14.85
CA ASN A 31 -1.13 -1.91 -15.64
C ASN A 31 -0.09 -0.80 -15.85
N GLU A 32 -0.52 0.45 -15.71
CA GLU A 32 0.26 1.66 -15.92
C GLU A 32 1.17 1.99 -14.74
N LEU A 33 0.93 1.40 -13.55
CA LEU A 33 1.78 1.64 -12.39
C LEU A 33 3.15 0.98 -12.55
N SER A 34 4.19 1.72 -12.18
CA SER A 34 5.58 1.25 -12.21
C SER A 34 5.83 0.11 -11.22
N GLN A 35 5.05 0.06 -10.13
CA GLN A 35 5.03 -1.05 -9.16
C GLN A 35 3.70 -1.80 -9.25
N GLN A 36 3.76 -3.13 -9.26
CA GLN A 36 2.59 -4.01 -9.35
C GLN A 36 2.42 -4.81 -8.06
N LEU A 37 1.20 -4.89 -7.54
CA LEU A 37 0.88 -5.68 -6.35
C LEU A 37 -0.13 -6.77 -6.71
N ALA A 38 0.22 -8.01 -6.39
CA ALA A 38 -0.65 -9.16 -6.58
C ALA A 38 -0.67 -10.08 -5.36
N TYR A 39 -1.84 -10.63 -5.05
CA TYR A 39 -1.99 -11.77 -4.14
C TYR A 39 -2.07 -13.06 -4.95
N MET A 40 -1.40 -14.11 -4.47
CA MET A 40 -1.38 -15.41 -5.12
C MET A 40 -1.64 -16.52 -4.12
N ARG A 41 -2.65 -17.36 -4.40
CA ARG A 41 -2.93 -18.60 -3.66
C ARG A 41 -3.07 -19.76 -4.63
N HIS A 42 -2.14 -20.71 -4.55
CA HIS A 42 -2.16 -21.92 -5.35
C HIS A 42 -2.38 -23.18 -4.51
N PRO A 43 -3.08 -24.20 -5.03
CA PRO A 43 -3.19 -25.48 -4.36
C PRO A 43 -1.83 -26.20 -4.34
N LYS A 44 -1.67 -27.11 -3.37
CA LYS A 44 -0.50 -27.98 -3.26
C LYS A 44 -0.28 -28.75 -4.58
N GLY A 45 0.96 -28.80 -5.05
CA GLY A 45 1.35 -29.49 -6.28
C GLY A 45 1.28 -28.62 -7.55
N LYS A 46 0.78 -27.38 -7.47
CA LYS A 46 0.88 -26.44 -8.59
C LYS A 46 2.35 -26.11 -8.87
N ILE A 47 2.78 -26.34 -10.11
CA ILE A 47 4.08 -25.90 -10.60
C ILE A 47 3.92 -24.51 -11.22
N ILE A 48 4.68 -23.54 -10.74
CA ILE A 48 4.89 -22.24 -11.38
C ILE A 48 6.11 -22.41 -12.28
N GLN A 49 5.95 -22.19 -13.58
CA GLN A 49 7.04 -22.41 -14.54
C GLN A 49 8.19 -21.41 -14.26
N PRO A 50 9.46 -21.88 -14.27
CA PRO A 50 10.62 -20.99 -14.21
C PRO A 50 10.60 -20.01 -15.38
N HIS A 51 10.88 -18.75 -15.11
CA HIS A 51 10.96 -17.71 -16.13
C HIS A 51 11.93 -16.61 -15.69
N VAL A 52 12.41 -15.85 -16.68
CA VAL A 52 13.16 -14.60 -16.47
C VAL A 52 12.37 -13.45 -17.06
N HIS A 53 12.51 -12.26 -16.49
CA HIS A 53 11.87 -11.07 -17.06
C HIS A 53 12.71 -10.51 -18.20
N ASN A 54 12.04 -10.12 -19.29
CA ASN A 54 12.68 -9.42 -20.40
C ASN A 54 13.10 -8.01 -19.96
N PRO A 55 14.24 -7.49 -20.45
CA PRO A 55 14.59 -6.09 -20.26
C PRO A 55 13.57 -5.22 -20.98
N VAL A 56 12.84 -4.42 -20.22
CA VAL A 56 11.83 -3.47 -20.73
C VAL A 56 12.08 -2.13 -20.04
N PRO A 57 12.36 -1.06 -20.79
CA PRO A 57 12.46 0.28 -20.23
C PRO A 57 11.14 0.68 -19.57
N ARG A 58 11.20 1.30 -18.39
CA ARG A 58 10.04 1.83 -17.67
C ARG A 58 10.40 3.20 -17.11
N GLU A 59 9.43 4.10 -17.09
CA GLU A 59 9.55 5.39 -16.43
C GLU A 59 8.99 5.29 -15.00
N VAL A 60 9.68 5.93 -14.05
CA VAL A 60 9.25 6.01 -12.64
C VAL A 60 9.09 7.49 -12.32
N LEU A 61 7.84 7.97 -12.31
CA LEU A 61 7.52 9.36 -12.00
C LEU A 61 7.47 9.63 -10.50
N TYR A 62 6.95 8.66 -9.75
CA TYR A 62 6.79 8.72 -8.30
C TYR A 62 7.31 7.45 -7.66
N THR A 63 7.86 7.61 -6.47
CA THR A 63 8.28 6.48 -5.64
C THR A 63 7.07 5.91 -4.93
N GLN A 64 6.76 4.65 -5.23
CA GLN A 64 5.73 3.86 -4.56
C GLN A 64 6.37 2.97 -3.51
N GLU A 65 5.62 2.64 -2.46
CA GLU A 65 6.11 1.76 -1.40
C GLU A 65 5.04 0.80 -0.91
N VAL A 66 5.46 -0.43 -0.62
CA VAL A 66 4.64 -1.48 -0.05
C VAL A 66 5.11 -1.74 1.37
N LEU A 67 4.19 -1.70 2.33
CA LEU A 67 4.46 -2.07 3.72
C LEU A 67 3.78 -3.40 4.03
N PHE A 68 4.56 -4.34 4.57
CA PHE A 68 4.08 -5.59 5.14
C PHE A 68 4.10 -5.47 6.65
N ILE A 69 2.92 -5.49 7.28
CA ILE A 69 2.81 -5.37 8.74
C ILE A 69 3.08 -6.75 9.35
N LYS A 70 4.27 -6.96 9.93
CA LYS A 70 4.64 -8.24 10.53
C LYS A 70 4.05 -8.39 11.94
N ARG A 71 4.06 -7.31 12.74
CA ARG A 71 3.49 -7.24 14.09
C ARG A 71 3.01 -5.83 14.39
N GLY A 72 1.98 -5.69 15.22
CA GLY A 72 1.54 -4.41 15.78
C GLY A 72 0.28 -3.86 15.12
N LYS A 73 0.04 -2.56 15.38
CA LYS A 73 -1.13 -1.81 14.94
C LYS A 73 -0.73 -0.40 14.50
N LEU A 74 -1.08 -0.05 13.27
CA LEU A 74 -0.74 1.22 12.63
C LEU A 74 -2.02 1.93 12.19
N ARG A 75 -2.11 3.23 12.43
CA ARG A 75 -3.03 4.07 11.67
C ARG A 75 -2.28 4.67 10.49
N VAL A 76 -2.86 4.59 9.30
CA VAL A 76 -2.43 5.34 8.12
C VAL A 76 -3.43 6.47 7.86
N ASP A 77 -2.90 7.66 7.62
CA ASP A 77 -3.64 8.88 7.33
C ASP A 77 -3.39 9.27 5.87
N PHE A 78 -4.45 9.44 5.07
CA PHE A 78 -4.34 9.77 3.65
C PHE A 78 -4.56 11.26 3.40
N TYR A 79 -3.76 11.82 2.50
CA TYR A 79 -3.79 13.21 2.08
C TYR A 79 -3.81 13.30 0.55
N ASN A 80 -4.43 14.34 0.01
CA ASN A 80 -4.30 14.65 -1.41
C ASN A 80 -2.97 15.39 -1.71
N ASP A 81 -2.72 15.69 -2.98
CA ASP A 81 -1.51 16.38 -3.43
C ASP A 81 -1.36 17.81 -2.89
N GLN A 82 -2.45 18.43 -2.39
CA GLN A 82 -2.42 19.71 -1.69
C GLN A 82 -2.22 19.54 -0.18
N GLN A 83 -1.78 18.36 0.28
CA GLN A 83 -1.51 18.03 1.68
C GLN A 83 -2.75 18.16 2.58
N LYS A 84 -3.97 18.11 2.01
CA LYS A 84 -5.20 18.14 2.78
C LYS A 84 -5.57 16.72 3.19
N TYR A 85 -5.85 16.55 4.48
CA TYR A 85 -6.30 15.29 5.05
C TYR A 85 -7.65 14.85 4.45
N LEU A 86 -7.79 13.55 4.23
CA LEU A 86 -8.99 12.93 3.65
C LEU A 86 -9.67 11.99 4.65
N GLU A 87 -8.96 10.94 5.05
CA GLU A 87 -9.45 9.86 5.91
C GLU A 87 -8.31 8.97 6.40
N SER A 88 -8.61 8.07 7.33
CA SER A 88 -7.64 7.13 7.88
C SER A 88 -8.11 5.68 7.78
N ARG A 89 -7.15 4.74 7.81
CA ARG A 89 -7.39 3.30 7.97
C ARG A 89 -6.53 2.72 9.07
N MET A 90 -6.99 1.62 9.64
CA MET A 90 -6.24 0.80 10.58
C MET A 90 -5.61 -0.37 9.82
N LEU A 91 -4.33 -0.62 10.11
CA LEU A 91 -3.60 -1.79 9.66
C LEU A 91 -3.18 -2.61 10.87
N GLU A 92 -3.38 -3.92 10.78
CA GLU A 92 -3.01 -4.89 11.79
C GLU A 92 -1.99 -5.91 11.26
N SER A 93 -1.54 -6.79 12.14
CA SER A 93 -0.57 -7.82 11.78
C SER A 93 -1.07 -8.71 10.64
N GLY A 94 -0.22 -8.88 9.63
CA GLY A 94 -0.49 -9.61 8.39
C GLY A 94 -1.10 -8.77 7.26
N ASP A 95 -1.49 -7.52 7.51
CA ASP A 95 -1.96 -6.63 6.46
C ASP A 95 -0.81 -6.17 5.57
N VAL A 96 -1.16 -5.87 4.31
CA VAL A 96 -0.26 -5.29 3.32
C VAL A 96 -0.90 -4.02 2.78
N ILE A 97 -0.12 -2.94 2.64
CA ILE A 97 -0.56 -1.71 1.99
C ILE A 97 0.43 -1.33 0.90
N LEU A 98 -0.06 -1.00 -0.29
CA LEU A 98 0.68 -0.28 -1.33
C LEU A 98 0.24 1.19 -1.31
N LEU A 99 1.21 2.10 -1.24
CA LEU A 99 1.02 3.54 -1.29
C LEU A 99 1.42 4.04 -2.68
N VAL A 100 0.46 4.63 -3.39
CA VAL A 100 0.54 4.84 -4.85
C VAL A 100 0.75 6.31 -5.19
N THR A 101 -0.12 7.20 -4.71
CA THR A 101 -0.05 8.65 -4.93
C THR A 101 -0.60 9.42 -3.73
N GLY A 102 -0.58 10.76 -3.79
CA GLY A 102 -0.98 11.61 -2.67
C GLY A 102 0.07 11.62 -1.56
N GLY A 103 -0.34 12.17 -0.42
CA GLY A 103 0.44 12.10 0.82
C GLY A 103 -0.09 11.01 1.74
N HIS A 104 0.78 10.47 2.57
CA HIS A 104 0.38 9.60 3.67
C HIS A 104 1.17 9.93 4.94
N GLY A 105 0.55 9.70 6.08
CA GLY A 105 1.15 9.79 7.41
C GLY A 105 0.83 8.54 8.21
N PHE A 106 1.57 8.32 9.30
CA PHE A 106 1.34 7.18 10.16
C PHE A 106 1.36 7.57 11.63
N GLU A 107 0.50 6.90 12.41
CA GLU A 107 0.59 6.88 13.86
C GLU A 107 0.72 5.42 14.33
N VAL A 108 1.81 5.14 15.06
CA VAL A 108 2.07 3.83 15.64
C VAL A 108 1.26 3.72 16.94
N LEU A 109 0.26 2.85 16.96
CA LEU A 109 -0.66 2.71 18.09
C LEU A 109 -0.27 1.57 19.03
N GLU A 110 0.42 0.56 18.50
CA GLU A 110 1.07 -0.51 19.24
C GLU A 110 2.46 -0.73 18.64
N GLU A 111 3.40 -1.30 19.42
CA GLU A 111 4.74 -1.61 18.92
C GLU A 111 4.67 -2.35 17.57
N ILE A 112 5.31 -1.76 16.56
CA ILE A 112 5.20 -2.23 15.18
C ILE A 112 6.51 -2.80 14.66
N GLU A 113 6.38 -3.90 13.93
CA GLU A 113 7.43 -4.44 13.07
C GLU A 113 6.87 -4.55 11.66
N MET A 114 7.56 -3.95 10.68
CA MET A 114 7.13 -3.94 9.29
C MET A 114 8.31 -4.05 8.33
N ILE A 115 8.04 -4.56 7.13
CA ILE A 115 8.99 -4.64 6.03
C ILE A 115 8.51 -3.69 4.94
N GLU A 116 9.41 -2.87 4.41
CA GLU A 116 9.14 -1.98 3.28
C GLU A 116 9.76 -2.54 2.00
N VAL A 117 9.00 -2.49 0.90
CA VAL A 117 9.50 -2.68 -0.46
C VAL A 117 9.23 -1.41 -1.23
N LYS A 118 10.29 -0.68 -1.58
CA LYS A 118 10.20 0.62 -2.25
C LYS A 118 10.60 0.55 -3.71
N GLN A 119 9.95 1.34 -4.55
CA GLN A 119 10.32 1.50 -5.95
C GLN A 119 11.70 2.17 -6.06
N GLY A 120 12.58 1.61 -6.89
CA GLY A 120 13.87 2.21 -7.24
C GLY A 120 13.83 3.00 -8.56
N PRO A 121 14.86 3.81 -8.86
CA PRO A 121 16.08 4.00 -8.09
C PRO A 121 15.86 4.83 -6.81
N TYR A 122 16.59 4.52 -5.74
CA TYR A 122 16.47 5.22 -4.45
C TYR A 122 17.18 6.58 -4.48
N LEU A 123 16.44 7.68 -4.25
CA LEU A 123 17.02 9.04 -4.24
C LEU A 123 17.20 9.63 -2.83
N GLY A 124 17.04 8.81 -1.78
CA GLY A 124 17.20 9.25 -0.39
C GLY A 124 16.13 10.25 0.04
N ASP A 125 16.55 11.29 0.77
CA ASP A 125 15.63 12.32 1.28
C ASP A 125 14.93 13.12 0.17
N ARG A 126 15.45 13.11 -1.06
CA ARG A 126 14.83 13.78 -2.21
C ARG A 126 13.56 13.11 -2.69
N ASP A 127 13.26 11.89 -2.23
CA ASP A 127 12.05 11.15 -2.61
C ASP A 127 10.77 11.70 -1.96
N LYS A 128 10.88 12.56 -0.93
CA LYS A 128 9.70 12.99 -0.16
C LYS A 128 9.77 14.44 0.28
N THR A 129 8.62 15.10 0.25
CA THR A 129 8.38 16.36 0.97
C THR A 129 7.60 16.05 2.24
N ARG A 130 8.05 16.57 3.38
CA ARG A 130 7.38 16.37 4.68
C ARG A 130 6.52 17.59 5.01
N PHE A 131 5.40 17.36 5.67
CA PHE A 131 4.46 18.38 6.10
C PHE A 131 3.82 17.99 7.44
N VAL A 132 3.15 18.94 8.09
CA VAL A 132 2.44 18.69 9.34
C VAL A 132 1.13 17.96 9.03
N GLY A 133 0.96 16.78 9.62
CA GLY A 133 -0.25 15.97 9.48
C GLY A 133 -1.35 16.37 10.46
N ILE A 134 -2.21 15.41 10.78
CA ILE A 134 -3.32 15.58 11.73
C ILE A 134 -2.94 15.04 13.11
N SER A 135 -3.68 15.46 14.14
CA SER A 135 -3.69 14.86 15.47
C SER A 135 -4.60 13.63 15.54
N ALA A 136 -4.46 12.83 16.59
CA ALA A 136 -5.31 11.67 16.82
C ALA A 136 -6.81 12.02 16.96
N GLN A 137 -7.14 13.23 17.45
CA GLN A 137 -8.53 13.68 17.62
C GLN A 137 -9.20 14.06 16.29
N GLU A 138 -8.43 14.42 15.28
CA GLU A 138 -8.91 14.81 13.94
C GLU A 138 -9.11 13.60 13.02
N ALA A 139 -8.57 12.43 13.40
CA ALA A 139 -8.58 11.24 12.57
C ALA A 139 -10.00 10.69 12.35
N LYS A 140 -10.46 10.75 11.10
CA LYS A 140 -11.64 10.07 10.60
C LYS A 140 -11.26 8.65 10.15
N ILE A 141 -11.28 7.73 11.10
CA ILE A 141 -11.00 6.30 10.83
C ILE A 141 -12.23 5.66 10.19
N LEU A 142 -12.07 5.13 8.99
CA LEU A 142 -13.07 4.27 8.38
C LEU A 142 -12.65 2.81 8.53
N GLU A 143 -13.63 1.95 8.79
CA GLU A 143 -13.40 0.52 8.81
C GLU A 143 -13.21 0.00 7.38
N LEU A 144 -12.34 -0.99 7.24
CA LEU A 144 -12.24 -1.74 6.00
C LEU A 144 -13.62 -2.37 5.75
N SER A 145 -14.25 -2.01 4.62
CA SER A 145 -15.63 -2.41 4.27
C SER A 145 -15.86 -3.92 4.44
N LYS A 146 -16.75 -4.30 5.36
CA LYS A 146 -17.12 -5.71 5.57
C LYS A 146 -17.80 -6.27 4.30
N PRO A 147 -17.58 -7.56 3.97
CA PRO A 147 -18.22 -8.20 2.82
C PRO A 147 -19.74 -8.21 2.92
#